data_AF-A0A2V8JCZ7-F1
#
_entry.id   AF-A0A2V8JCZ7-F1
#
_cell.length_a   1.000
_cell.length_b   1.000
_cell.length_c   1.000
_cell.angle_alpha   90.00
_cell.angle_beta   90.00
_cell.angle_gamma   90.00
#
_symmetry.space_group_name_H-M   'P 1'
#
loop_
_entity.id
_entity.type
_entity.pdbx_description
1 polymer ?
#
loop_
_entity_poly.entity_id
_entity_poly.type
_entity_poly.pdbx_seq_one_letter_code
_entity_poly.pdbx_strand_id
1 'polypeptide(L)'
;MTVKIPLTPEEETKLQAQAKVEGVSVDALLRRAVLQIIAAPETGGGQLSVEQWEKEFEEWLDGLPPLPTLSDEAISRENIYTREDEWR
;
A
#
# COMPACT_ATOMS: atom_id res chain seq x y z
N MET A 1 26.46 8.34 -20.35
CA MET A 1 25.64 7.59 -21.31
C MET A 1 24.30 8.28 -21.45
N THR A 2 23.76 8.40 -22.67
CA THR A 2 22.47 9.05 -22.93
C THR A 2 21.48 7.98 -23.40
N VAL A 3 20.37 7.82 -22.68
CA VAL A 3 19.28 6.90 -23.02
C VAL A 3 18.13 7.75 -23.60
N LYS A 4 17.65 7.41 -24.81
CA LYS A 4 16.50 8.07 -25.44
C LYS A 4 15.29 7.16 -25.30
N ILE A 5 14.24 7.64 -24.64
CA ILE A 5 12.97 6.93 -24.49
C ILE A 5 11.92 7.71 -25.29
N PRO A 6 11.27 7.10 -26.30
CA PRO A 6 10.17 7.75 -26.99
C PRO A 6 8.96 7.82 -26.06
N LEU A 7 8.44 9.03 -25.83
CA LEU A 7 7.23 9.26 -25.06
C LEU A 7 6.06 9.53 -26.00
N THR A 8 4.88 9.08 -25.63
CA THR A 8 3.65 9.53 -26.26
C THR A 8 3.33 10.98 -25.84
N PRO A 9 2.57 11.74 -26.66
CA PRO A 9 2.20 13.11 -26.32
C PRO A 9 1.40 13.21 -25.00
N GLU A 10 0.66 12.16 -24.63
CA GLU A 10 -0.05 12.11 -23.35
C GLU A 10 0.90 11.99 -22.16
N GLU A 11 1.92 11.12 -22.27
CA GLU A 11 2.95 10.96 -21.23
C GLU A 11 3.76 12.24 -21.05
N GLU A 12 4.11 12.92 -22.14
CA GLU A 12 4.83 14.20 -22.09
C GLU A 12 4.01 15.28 -21.36
N THR A 13 2.71 15.36 -21.66
CA THR A 13 1.80 16.31 -21.01
C THR A 13 1.69 16.04 -19.51
N LYS A 14 1.55 14.76 -19.12
CA LYS A 14 1.48 14.34 -17.71
C LYS A 14 2.79 14.64 -16.98
N LEU A 15 3.94 14.36 -17.60
CA LEU A 15 5.27 14.65 -17.04
C LEU A 15 5.49 16.15 -16.84
N GLN A 16 5.11 16.98 -17.83
CA GLN A 16 5.21 18.43 -17.71
C GLN A 16 4.28 18.98 -16.62
N ALA A 17 3.05 18.47 -16.52
CA ALA A 17 2.11 18.86 -15.47
C ALA A 17 2.66 18.51 -14.08
N GLN A 18 3.19 17.29 -13.90
CA GLN A 18 3.78 16.84 -12.65
C GLN A 18 5.02 17.68 -12.28
N ALA A 19 5.91 17.93 -13.23
CA ALA A 19 7.10 18.76 -13.02
C ALA A 19 6.72 20.20 -12.61
N LYS A 20 5.66 20.76 -13.21
CA LYS A 20 5.14 22.09 -12.87
C LYS A 20 4.51 22.14 -11.47
N VAL A 21 3.80 21.10 -11.05
CA VAL A 21 3.24 20.97 -9.69
C VAL A 21 4.36 20.91 -8.65
N GLU A 22 5.41 20.14 -8.92
CA GLU A 22 6.55 19.97 -8.01
C GLU A 22 7.58 21.12 -8.10
N GLY A 23 7.44 22.03 -9.07
CA GLY A 23 8.37 23.15 -9.28
C GLY A 23 9.77 22.71 -9.73
N VAL A 24 9.91 21.51 -10.29
CA VAL A 24 11.17 20.93 -10.74
C VAL A 24 11.22 20.81 -12.26
N SER A 25 12.41 20.65 -12.83
CA SER A 25 12.54 20.33 -14.25
C SER A 25 12.11 18.88 -14.51
N VAL A 26 11.59 18.62 -15.71
CA VAL A 26 11.18 17.26 -16.15
C VAL A 26 12.36 16.28 -16.04
N ASP A 27 13.58 16.71 -16.38
CA ASP A 27 14.79 15.90 -16.25
C ASP A 27 15.10 15.53 -14.79
N ALA A 28 14.99 16.49 -13.86
CA ALA A 28 15.22 16.23 -12.44
C ALA A 28 14.18 15.26 -11.87
N LEU A 29 12.91 15.39 -12.29
CA LEU A 29 11.84 14.49 -11.90
C LEU A 29 12.09 13.06 -12.41
N LEU A 30 12.43 12.91 -13.69
CA LEU A 30 12.75 11.61 -14.28
C LEU A 30 13.98 10.99 -13.63
N ARG A 31 15.03 11.77 -13.39
CA ARG A 31 16.24 11.29 -12.71
C ARG A 31 15.93 10.82 -11.29
N ARG A 32 15.09 11.54 -10.54
CA ARG A 32 14.64 11.10 -9.21
C ARG A 32 13.84 9.81 -9.29
N ALA A 33 12.91 9.69 -10.23
CA ALA A 33 12.09 8.49 -10.42
C ALA A 33 12.95 7.27 -10.78
N VAL A 34 13.90 7.42 -11.71
CA VAL A 34 14.84 6.36 -12.10
C VAL A 34 15.71 5.96 -10.91
N LEU A 35 16.23 6.91 -10.14
CA LEU A 35 17.00 6.61 -8.93
C LEU A 35 16.16 5.88 -7.89
N GLN A 36 14.89 6.23 -7.71
CA GLN A 36 13.98 5.51 -6.81
C GLN A 36 13.71 4.09 -7.29
N ILE A 37 13.56 3.85 -8.59
CA ILE A 37 13.39 2.50 -9.15
C ILE A 37 14.64 1.65 -8.92
N ILE A 38 15.84 2.24 -9.09
CA ILE A 38 17.11 1.54 -8.89
C ILE A 38 17.42 1.33 -7.39
N ALA A 39 17.06 2.29 -6.55
CA ALA A 39 17.34 2.27 -5.11
C ALA A 39 16.27 1.54 -4.29
N ALA A 40 15.07 1.37 -4.85
CA ALA A 40 14.12 0.44 -4.27
C ALA A 40 14.82 -0.93 -4.25
N PRO A 41 14.95 -1.58 -3.08
CA PRO A 41 15.12 -3.03 -3.11
C PRO A 41 13.97 -3.58 -3.94
N GLU A 42 14.10 -4.79 -4.46
CA GLU A 42 13.01 -5.44 -5.19
C GLU A 42 11.83 -5.67 -4.23
N THR A 43 11.12 -4.61 -3.85
CA THR A 43 9.75 -4.64 -3.40
C THR A 43 8.91 -4.86 -4.65
N GLY A 44 9.25 -5.91 -5.42
CA GLY A 44 8.23 -6.89 -5.61
C GLY A 44 7.69 -7.12 -4.20
N GLY A 45 6.48 -6.64 -3.93
CA GLY A 45 5.64 -7.37 -3.01
C GLY A 45 5.64 -8.76 -3.61
N GLY A 46 6.63 -9.57 -3.23
CA GLY A 46 6.67 -10.98 -3.50
C GLY A 46 5.41 -11.40 -2.82
N GLN A 47 4.36 -11.58 -3.62
CA GLN A 47 3.13 -12.16 -3.18
C GLN A 47 3.60 -13.43 -2.51
N LEU A 48 3.60 -13.44 -1.17
CA LEU A 48 3.96 -14.62 -0.41
C LEU A 48 3.18 -15.74 -1.05
N SER A 49 3.83 -16.87 -1.31
CA SER A 49 3.04 -18.03 -1.70
C SER A 49 1.99 -18.24 -0.62
N VAL A 50 0.82 -18.78 -0.99
CA VAL A 50 -0.25 -19.01 -0.01
C VAL A 50 0.27 -19.80 1.21
N GLU A 51 1.17 -20.76 0.96
CA GLU A 51 1.86 -21.55 1.98
C GLU A 51 2.78 -20.71 2.89
N GLN A 52 3.51 -19.75 2.33
CA GLN A 52 4.36 -18.84 3.12
C GLN A 52 3.52 -17.88 3.96
N TRP A 53 2.43 -17.37 3.40
CA TRP A 53 1.50 -16.52 4.14
C TRP A 53 0.83 -17.28 5.29
N GLU A 54 0.37 -18.51 5.05
CA GLU A 54 -0.25 -19.36 6.07
C GLU A 54 0.70 -19.60 7.24
N LYS A 55 1.94 -19.97 6.95
CA LYS A 55 2.95 -20.22 7.98
C LYS A 55 3.22 -18.97 8.83
N GLU A 56 3.47 -17.82 8.19
CA GLU A 56 3.76 -16.57 8.92
C GLU A 56 2.54 -16.11 9.74
N PHE A 57 1.32 -16.37 9.25
CA PHE A 57 0.09 -16.07 9.96
C PHE A 57 -0.11 -16.97 11.18
N GLU A 58 0.19 -18.27 11.07
CA GLU A 58 0.15 -19.19 12.22
C GLU A 58 1.20 -18.83 13.29
N GLU A 59 2.43 -18.51 12.89
CA GLU A 59 3.48 -18.05 13.81
C GLU A 59 3.08 -16.74 14.51
N TRP A 60 2.41 -15.84 13.79
CA TRP A 60 1.86 -14.62 14.39
C TRP A 60 0.76 -14.91 15.41
N LEU A 61 -0.15 -15.85 15.12
CA LEU A 61 -1.22 -16.25 16.04
C LEU A 61 -0.67 -16.92 17.31
N ASP A 62 0.35 -17.77 17.20
CA ASP A 62 0.98 -18.46 18.34
C ASP A 62 1.67 -17.46 19.29
N GLY A 63 2.16 -16.34 18.75
CA GLY A 63 2.73 -15.25 19.53
C GLY A 63 1.72 -14.37 20.28
N LEU A 64 0.41 -14.53 20.04
CA LEU A 64 -0.59 -13.70 20.69
C LEU A 64 -0.82 -14.12 22.15
N PRO A 65 -0.89 -13.16 23.09
CA PRO A 65 -1.28 -13.48 24.46
C PRO A 65 -2.73 -14.00 24.48
N PRO A 66 -3.12 -14.77 25.51
CA PRO A 66 -4.48 -15.25 25.66
C PRO A 66 -5.46 -14.06 25.65
N LEU A 67 -6.27 -13.99 24.60
CA LEU A 67 -7.24 -12.91 24.45
C LEU A 67 -8.40 -13.14 25.43
N PRO A 68 -8.90 -12.07 26.08
CA PRO A 68 -10.09 -12.19 26.91
C PRO A 68 -11.28 -12.62 26.04
N THR A 69 -12.03 -13.61 26.51
CA THR A 69 -13.25 -14.03 25.85
C THR A 69 -14.28 -12.90 25.93
N LEU A 70 -14.88 -12.57 24.79
CA LEU A 70 -16.00 -11.64 24.75
C LEU A 70 -17.17 -12.21 25.57
N SER A 71 -17.87 -11.34 26.29
CA SER A 71 -19.11 -11.70 26.98
C SER A 71 -20.22 -11.98 25.97
N ASP A 72 -21.22 -12.79 26.37
CA ASP A 72 -22.36 -13.14 25.51
C ASP A 72 -23.12 -11.90 25.00
N GLU A 73 -23.26 -10.89 25.86
CA GLU A 73 -23.81 -9.58 25.52
C GLU A 73 -23.00 -8.86 24.43
N ALA A 74 -21.67 -8.98 24.44
CA ALA A 74 -20.79 -8.35 23.46
C ALA A 74 -20.94 -8.95 22.05
N ILE A 75 -21.31 -10.25 21.97
CA ILE A 75 -21.57 -10.97 20.71
C ILE A 75 -23.08 -11.00 20.39
N SER A 76 -23.94 -10.46 21.25
CA SER A 76 -25.39 -10.44 21.00
C SER A 76 -25.68 -9.71 19.69
N ARG A 77 -26.61 -10.27 18.92
CA ARG A 77 -27.07 -9.67 17.65
C ARG A 77 -27.48 -8.22 17.85
N GLU A 78 -28.20 -7.94 18.94
CA GLU A 78 -28.64 -6.58 19.27
C GLU A 78 -27.41 -5.67 19.43
N ASN A 79 -26.42 -6.05 20.24
CA ASN A 79 -25.21 -5.24 20.45
C ASN A 79 -24.35 -5.03 19.18
N ILE A 80 -24.30 -6.02 18.29
CA ILE A 80 -23.54 -5.91 17.01
C ILE A 80 -24.22 -4.94 16.04
N TYR A 81 -25.56 -4.88 16.03
CA TYR A 81 -26.34 -4.07 15.07
C TYR A 81 -26.87 -2.75 15.65
N THR A 82 -26.88 -2.55 16.96
CA THR A 82 -27.41 -1.32 17.61
C THR A 82 -26.55 -0.08 17.38
N ARG A 83 -25.26 -0.22 17.01
CA ARG A 83 -24.32 0.90 16.84
C ARG A 83 -24.76 1.94 15.78
N GLU A 84 -25.64 1.57 14.85
CA GLU A 84 -26.16 2.45 13.79
C GLU A 84 -27.42 3.23 14.22
N ASP A 85 -28.12 2.82 15.28
CA ASP A 85 -29.36 3.44 15.75
C ASP A 85 -29.14 4.55 16.81
N GLU A 86 -27.94 4.64 17.41
CA GLU A 86 -27.63 5.64 18.45
C GLU A 86 -27.23 7.03 17.91
N TRP A 87 -27.07 7.18 16.59
CA TRP A 87 -26.69 8.46 15.94
C TRP A 87 -27.89 9.27 15.41
N ARG A 88 -29.11 9.01 15.88
CA ARG A 88 -30.32 9.70 15.41
C ARG A 88 -31.01 10.50 16.51
#